data_AF-A0A1P8B2G3-F1
#
_entry.id   AF-A0A1P8B2G3-F1
#
_cell.length_a   1.000
_cell.length_b   1.000
_cell.length_c   1.000
_cell.angle_alpha   90.00
_cell.angle_beta   90.00
_cell.angle_gamma   90.00
#
_symmetry.space_group_name_H-M   'P 1'
#
loop_
_entity.id
_entity.type
_entity.pdbx_description
1 polymer ?
#
loop_
_entity_poly.entity_id
_entity_poly.type
_entity_poly.pdbx_seq_one_letter_code
_entity_poly.pdbx_strand_id
1 'polypeptide(L)'
;MVNQSKNKFSMKTKYGAAVAPVFLLAAAYVAWNYINRGLWRKKDDENGRDTRKSIGKNISEQRRDGNVKNMGKEASSGRDERTLSKSVSMGAIRGGKLALQRLLDLHSYRGDTSSLANAELEFEALLSKEKPDFGLLQRDIVKMEMSGKEAKGAELLKKALEKARKEGKGHEAYEIEMLLVEMLIYLGNMEEASKCKCLEDEVITDARRPLYQASHIHSNP
;
A
#
# COMPACT_ATOMS: atom_id res chain seq x y z
N MET A 1 30.87 -64.35 6.89
CA MET A 1 29.51 -64.26 7.47
C MET A 1 29.56 -63.24 8.60
N VAL A 2 29.12 -62.01 8.35
CA VAL A 2 29.08 -60.91 9.34
C VAL A 2 27.62 -60.53 9.54
N ASN A 3 27.11 -60.82 10.73
CA ASN A 3 25.73 -60.54 11.15
C ASN A 3 25.64 -59.05 11.55
N GLN A 4 24.94 -58.23 10.76
CA GLN A 4 24.58 -56.87 11.18
C GLN A 4 23.26 -56.93 11.97
N SER A 5 23.35 -56.72 13.29
CA SER A 5 22.17 -56.59 14.14
C SER A 5 21.44 -55.28 13.85
N LYS A 6 20.19 -55.39 13.40
CA LYS A 6 19.28 -54.26 13.18
C LYS A 6 18.86 -53.67 14.53
N ASN A 7 19.43 -52.52 14.91
CA ASN A 7 18.94 -51.76 16.05
C ASN A 7 17.70 -50.95 15.63
N LYS A 8 16.52 -51.55 15.81
CA LYS A 8 15.22 -50.89 15.67
C LYS A 8 14.96 -50.09 16.95
N PHE A 9 15.25 -48.79 16.94
CA PHE A 9 14.89 -47.88 18.03
C PHE A 9 13.36 -47.69 18.05
N SER A 10 12.68 -48.42 18.93
CA SER A 10 11.26 -48.29 19.20
C SER A 10 11.08 -47.35 20.40
N MET A 11 10.91 -46.05 20.17
CA MET A 11 10.38 -45.15 21.20
C MET A 11 8.89 -45.43 21.37
N LYS A 12 8.51 -45.99 22.53
CA LYS A 12 7.12 -46.05 22.96
C LYS A 12 6.74 -44.71 23.59
N THR A 13 5.91 -43.93 22.90
CA THR A 13 5.30 -42.73 23.47
C THR A 13 4.16 -43.13 24.41
N LYS A 14 4.15 -42.57 25.62
CA LYS A 14 3.12 -42.79 26.67
C LYS A 14 1.97 -41.76 26.62
N TYR A 15 1.74 -41.14 25.47
CA TYR A 15 0.63 -40.22 25.27
C TYR A 15 -0.03 -40.58 23.94
N GLY A 16 -1.34 -40.87 24.02
CA GLY A 16 -2.17 -41.24 22.90
C GLY A 16 -2.11 -40.20 21.78
N ALA A 17 -2.36 -40.68 20.57
CA ALA A 17 -2.41 -39.91 19.34
C ALA A 17 -3.29 -38.66 19.50
N ALA A 18 -2.65 -37.52 19.69
CA ALA A 18 -3.23 -36.20 19.52
C ALA A 18 -2.17 -35.29 18.90
N VAL A 19 -1.77 -35.62 17.67
CA VAL A 19 -1.06 -34.67 16.82
C VAL A 19 -2.08 -33.60 16.44
N ALA A 20 -2.03 -32.53 17.24
CA ALA A 20 -2.68 -31.23 17.15
C ALA A 20 -3.45 -30.94 15.84
N PRO A 21 -4.79 -30.73 15.90
CA PRO A 21 -5.55 -30.18 14.77
C PRO A 21 -5.19 -28.71 14.43
N VAL A 22 -4.32 -28.07 15.22
CA VAL A 22 -4.00 -26.64 15.09
C VAL A 22 -3.07 -26.36 13.90
N PHE A 23 -2.16 -27.27 13.54
CA PHE A 23 -1.22 -27.05 12.43
C PHE A 23 -1.85 -27.27 11.04
N LEU A 24 -2.90 -28.09 10.96
CA LEU A 24 -3.65 -28.28 9.71
C LEU A 24 -4.48 -27.04 9.37
N LEU A 25 -5.02 -26.33 10.37
CA LEU A 25 -5.78 -25.09 10.15
C LEU A 25 -4.87 -23.93 9.70
N ALA A 26 -3.66 -23.82 10.24
CA ALA A 26 -2.70 -22.79 9.81
C ALA A 26 -2.23 -23.01 8.36
N ALA A 27 -1.91 -24.25 7.99
CA ALA A 27 -1.55 -24.59 6.61
C ALA A 27 -2.73 -24.40 5.63
N ALA A 28 -3.95 -24.75 6.05
CA ALA A 28 -5.16 -24.51 5.26
C ALA A 28 -5.47 -23.02 5.11
N TYR A 29 -5.23 -22.18 6.13
CA TYR A 29 -5.49 -20.74 6.08
C TYR A 29 -4.51 -20.00 5.17
N VAL A 30 -3.23 -20.39 5.17
CA VAL A 30 -2.22 -19.82 4.28
C VAL A 30 -2.48 -20.25 2.84
N ALA A 31 -2.81 -21.52 2.60
CA ALA A 31 -3.19 -22.01 1.27
C ALA A 31 -4.48 -21.36 0.76
N TRP A 32 -5.48 -21.16 1.64
CA TRP A 32 -6.73 -20.47 1.29
C TRP A 32 -6.51 -19.00 0.94
N ASN A 33 -5.61 -18.27 1.64
CA ASN A 33 -5.25 -16.90 1.27
C ASN A 33 -4.51 -16.81 -0.07
N TYR A 34 -3.61 -17.74 -0.36
CA TYR A 34 -2.88 -17.77 -1.63
C TYR A 34 -3.78 -18.12 -2.83
N ILE A 35 -4.74 -19.03 -2.65
CA ILE A 35 -5.70 -19.44 -3.69
C ILE A 35 -6.79 -18.37 -3.89
N ASN A 36 -7.31 -17.74 -2.83
CA ASN A 36 -8.32 -16.69 -2.97
C ASN A 36 -7.76 -15.45 -3.70
N ARG A 37 -6.49 -15.09 -3.50
CA ARG A 37 -5.89 -13.94 -4.22
C ARG A 37 -5.84 -14.16 -5.75
N GLY A 38 -5.80 -15.42 -6.21
CA GLY A 38 -5.87 -15.78 -7.63
C GLY A 38 -7.30 -15.90 -8.20
N LEU A 39 -8.29 -16.29 -7.38
CA LEU A 39 -9.68 -16.47 -7.86
C LEU A 39 -10.45 -15.15 -8.04
N TRP A 40 -10.08 -14.08 -7.34
CA TRP A 40 -10.64 -12.74 -7.59
C TRP A 40 -10.19 -12.12 -8.92
N ARG A 41 -9.19 -12.70 -9.61
CA ARG A 41 -8.79 -12.27 -10.97
C ARG A 41 -9.66 -12.86 -12.08
N LYS A 42 -10.52 -13.85 -11.79
CA LYS A 42 -11.19 -14.66 -12.81
C LYS A 42 -12.72 -14.60 -12.78
N LYS A 43 -13.30 -13.81 -11.86
CA LYS A 43 -14.76 -13.79 -11.62
C LYS A 43 -15.49 -12.55 -12.14
N ASP A 44 -14.77 -11.63 -12.79
CA ASP A 44 -15.34 -10.42 -13.37
C ASP A 44 -15.73 -10.56 -14.85
N ASP A 45 -15.40 -11.70 -15.48
CA ASP A 45 -15.67 -11.92 -16.92
C ASP A 45 -17.00 -12.66 -17.20
N GLU A 46 -17.77 -13.06 -16.18
CA GLU A 46 -18.95 -13.94 -16.42
C GLU A 46 -20.24 -13.59 -15.67
N ASN A 47 -20.38 -12.39 -15.09
CA ASN A 47 -21.66 -11.97 -14.51
C ASN A 47 -22.00 -10.49 -14.76
N GLY A 48 -21.94 -10.09 -16.03
CA GLY A 48 -22.44 -8.81 -16.51
C GLY A 48 -23.83 -8.91 -17.13
N ARG A 49 -24.89 -9.05 -16.31
CA ARG A 49 -26.24 -8.59 -16.66
C ARG A 49 -27.11 -8.47 -15.40
N ASP A 50 -27.85 -7.37 -15.36
CA ASP A 50 -28.90 -7.00 -14.40
C ASP A 50 -28.48 -6.38 -13.06
N THR A 51 -28.04 -5.12 -13.12
CA THR A 51 -28.63 -4.04 -12.29
C THR A 51 -28.38 -2.68 -12.93
N ARG A 52 -29.09 -2.39 -14.02
CA ARG A 52 -29.19 -1.04 -14.60
C ARG A 52 -30.57 -0.45 -14.28
N LYS A 53 -30.77 0.09 -13.07
CA LYS A 53 -31.84 1.08 -12.87
C LYS A 53 -31.66 1.89 -11.58
N SER A 54 -31.88 3.19 -11.74
CA SER A 54 -31.94 4.24 -10.73
C SER A 54 -30.59 4.73 -10.22
N ILE A 55 -30.11 5.82 -10.84
CA ILE A 55 -29.70 7.08 -10.21
C ILE A 55 -29.21 7.93 -11.38
N GLY A 56 -30.08 8.82 -11.85
CA GLY A 56 -29.82 9.61 -13.05
C GLY A 56 -31.09 10.28 -13.52
N LYS A 57 -31.43 11.39 -12.85
CA LYS A 57 -32.44 12.42 -13.13
C LYS A 57 -32.69 13.11 -11.77
N ASN A 58 -32.44 14.39 -11.53
CA ASN A 58 -32.62 15.57 -12.38
C ASN A 58 -31.74 16.71 -11.84
N ILE A 59 -30.94 17.37 -12.69
CA ILE A 59 -30.60 18.79 -12.51
C ILE A 59 -30.79 19.43 -13.88
N SER A 60 -31.92 20.13 -14.03
CA SER A 60 -32.10 21.20 -15.01
C SER A 60 -33.27 22.08 -14.56
N GLU A 61 -32.91 23.31 -14.22
CA GLU A 61 -33.67 24.56 -14.36
C GLU A 61 -35.02 24.73 -13.64
N GLN A 62 -35.08 25.72 -12.73
CA GLN A 62 -36.00 26.85 -12.90
C GLN A 62 -35.58 28.09 -12.07
N ARG A 63 -35.64 29.27 -12.70
CA ARG A 63 -35.39 30.60 -12.15
C ARG A 63 -36.55 31.12 -11.27
N ARG A 64 -36.18 31.99 -10.30
CA ARG A 64 -36.85 33.21 -9.77
C ARG A 64 -38.34 33.18 -9.36
N ASP A 65 -38.59 33.44 -8.08
CA ASP A 65 -39.15 34.70 -7.51
C ASP A 65 -39.86 34.40 -6.16
N GLY A 66 -39.83 35.35 -5.21
CA GLY A 66 -40.79 35.40 -4.11
C GLY A 66 -40.24 35.34 -2.67
N ASN A 67 -40.09 36.54 -2.09
CA ASN A 67 -40.16 36.87 -0.66
C ASN A 67 -41.11 35.99 0.18
N VAL A 68 -40.68 35.41 1.32
CA VAL A 68 -41.44 35.27 2.60
C VAL A 68 -40.53 34.79 3.76
N LYS A 69 -40.49 35.62 4.80
CA LYS A 69 -40.38 35.41 6.28
C LYS A 69 -39.55 34.29 6.90
N ASN A 70 -38.75 34.74 7.88
CA ASN A 70 -38.20 34.01 9.03
C ASN A 70 -39.20 33.07 9.71
N MET A 71 -38.75 31.86 10.04
CA MET A 71 -38.70 31.25 11.39
C MET A 71 -38.51 29.73 11.25
N GLY A 72 -37.49 29.19 11.91
CA GLY A 72 -37.29 27.73 11.98
C GLY A 72 -35.89 27.36 12.44
N LYS A 73 -35.66 27.43 13.76
CA LYS A 73 -34.57 26.70 14.41
C LYS A 73 -34.85 25.21 14.22
N GLU A 74 -34.00 24.49 13.50
CA GLU A 74 -33.84 23.05 13.73
C GLU A 74 -32.36 22.68 13.76
N ALA A 75 -31.97 22.20 14.94
CA ALA A 75 -30.67 21.69 15.25
C ALA A 75 -30.62 20.20 14.91
N SER A 76 -29.79 19.79 13.97
CA SER A 76 -29.16 18.46 13.96
C SER A 76 -28.21 18.29 12.79
N SER A 77 -26.94 18.69 12.94
CA SER A 77 -25.82 18.08 12.19
C SER A 77 -24.44 18.43 12.79
N GLY A 78 -24.37 18.76 14.08
CA GLY A 78 -23.11 19.26 14.69
C GLY A 78 -22.10 18.18 15.10
N ARG A 79 -22.38 16.89 14.88
CA ARG A 79 -21.54 15.78 15.38
C ARG A 79 -20.60 15.21 14.32
N ASP A 80 -21.06 15.05 13.09
CA ASP A 80 -20.22 14.51 12.00
C ASP A 80 -19.24 15.56 11.45
N GLU A 81 -19.61 16.84 11.52
CA GLU A 81 -18.72 17.93 11.12
C GLU A 81 -17.55 18.10 12.10
N ARG A 82 -17.77 17.87 13.41
CA ARG A 82 -16.72 17.99 14.44
C ARG A 82 -15.71 16.84 14.42
N THR A 83 -16.12 15.65 14.03
CA THR A 83 -15.21 14.49 13.90
C THR A 83 -14.36 14.60 12.63
N LEU A 84 -14.95 15.03 11.51
CA LEU A 84 -14.20 15.38 10.29
C LEU A 84 -13.27 16.58 10.50
N SER A 85 -13.69 17.60 11.25
CA SER A 85 -12.84 18.78 11.52
C SER A 85 -11.54 18.44 12.25
N LYS A 86 -11.55 17.41 13.11
CA LYS A 86 -10.33 16.97 13.83
C LYS A 86 -9.34 16.27 12.91
N SER A 87 -9.81 15.44 11.96
CA SER A 87 -8.94 14.77 10.99
C SER A 87 -8.43 15.71 9.89
N VAL A 88 -9.20 16.75 9.52
CA VAL A 88 -8.74 17.80 8.59
C VAL A 88 -7.62 18.66 9.23
N SER A 89 -7.57 18.78 10.56
CA SER A 89 -6.46 19.47 11.25
C SER A 89 -5.10 18.81 11.05
N MET A 90 -5.04 17.51 10.70
CA MET A 90 -3.78 16.85 10.34
C MET A 90 -3.14 17.45 9.08
N GLY A 91 -3.93 18.02 8.17
CA GLY A 91 -3.44 18.72 6.98
C GLY A 91 -2.64 20.00 7.29
N ALA A 92 -2.80 20.57 8.49
CA ALA A 92 -2.07 21.75 8.95
C ALA A 92 -0.66 21.44 9.48
N ILE A 93 -0.34 20.17 9.74
CA ILE A 93 1.00 19.72 10.10
C ILE A 93 1.86 19.65 8.83
N ARG A 94 3.12 20.09 8.89
CA ARG A 94 4.05 20.05 7.75
C ARG A 94 4.22 18.59 7.28
N GLY A 95 3.65 18.27 6.11
CA GLY A 95 3.60 16.90 5.55
C GLY A 95 2.22 16.23 5.56
N GLY A 96 1.25 16.75 6.33
CA GLY A 96 -0.07 16.13 6.48
C GLY A 96 -0.93 16.14 5.21
N LYS A 97 -0.78 17.15 4.34
CA LYS A 97 -1.49 17.20 3.05
C LYS A 97 -1.16 15.99 2.17
N LEU A 98 0.11 15.61 2.08
CA LEU A 98 0.54 14.48 1.26
C LEU A 98 0.04 13.15 1.85
N ALA A 99 0.15 12.99 3.18
CA ALA A 99 -0.37 11.82 3.88
C ALA A 99 -1.89 11.66 3.69
N LEU A 100 -2.66 12.75 3.84
CA LEU A 100 -4.11 12.73 3.59
C LEU A 100 -4.43 12.36 2.14
N GLN A 101 -3.69 12.94 1.18
CA GLN A 101 -3.89 12.62 -0.22
C GLN A 101 -3.63 11.14 -0.52
N ARG A 102 -2.57 10.55 0.04
CA ARG A 102 -2.29 9.11 -0.08
C ARG A 102 -3.43 8.24 0.47
N LEU A 103 -4.04 8.63 1.59
CA LEU A 103 -5.19 7.91 2.15
C LEU A 103 -6.43 7.97 1.23
N LEU A 104 -6.68 9.14 0.64
CA LEU A 104 -7.77 9.31 -0.33
C LEU A 104 -7.51 8.51 -1.61
N ASP A 105 -6.29 8.56 -2.14
CA ASP A 105 -5.87 7.80 -3.32
C ASP A 105 -6.05 6.28 -3.05
N LEU A 106 -5.61 5.79 -1.89
CA LEU A 106 -5.80 4.39 -1.48
C LEU A 106 -7.28 3.98 -1.45
N HIS A 107 -8.16 4.83 -0.90
CA HIS A 107 -9.60 4.56 -0.88
C HIS A 107 -10.17 4.51 -2.30
N SER A 108 -9.72 5.41 -3.18
CA SER A 108 -10.18 5.43 -4.58
C SER A 108 -9.79 4.16 -5.33
N TYR A 109 -8.55 3.69 -5.19
CA TYR A 109 -8.05 2.47 -5.86
C TYR A 109 -8.72 1.19 -5.38
N ARG A 110 -9.25 1.17 -4.15
CA ARG A 110 -10.04 0.03 -3.65
C ARG A 110 -11.44 -0.01 -4.24
N GLY A 111 -12.03 1.15 -4.55
CA GLY A 111 -13.37 1.26 -5.15
C GLY A 111 -13.36 1.11 -6.67
N ASP A 112 -12.30 1.58 -7.33
CA ASP A 112 -12.13 1.52 -8.77
C ASP A 112 -10.66 1.24 -9.13
N THR A 113 -10.41 0.13 -9.81
CA THR A 113 -9.07 -0.30 -10.22
C THR A 113 -8.70 0.15 -11.63
N SER A 114 -9.61 0.81 -12.36
CA SER A 114 -9.39 1.26 -13.74
C SER A 114 -8.16 2.17 -13.86
N SER A 115 -7.93 3.04 -12.88
CA SER A 115 -6.78 3.94 -12.83
C SER A 115 -5.44 3.22 -12.62
N LEU A 116 -5.45 1.94 -12.20
CA LEU A 116 -4.23 1.16 -11.91
C LEU A 116 -3.61 0.53 -13.17
N ALA A 117 -4.34 0.44 -14.28
CA ALA A 117 -3.89 -0.24 -15.49
C ALA A 117 -2.55 0.30 -16.00
N ASN A 118 -2.38 1.63 -15.98
CA ASN A 118 -1.21 2.33 -16.50
C ASN A 118 -0.18 2.70 -15.43
N ALA A 119 -0.28 2.16 -14.21
CA ALA A 119 0.57 2.55 -13.08
C ALA A 119 2.08 2.52 -13.41
N GLU A 120 2.56 1.46 -14.03
CA GLU A 120 3.96 1.32 -14.47
C GLU A 120 4.40 2.41 -15.45
N LEU A 121 3.60 2.66 -16.50
CA LEU A 121 3.93 3.62 -17.55
C LEU A 121 3.96 5.05 -17.00
N GLU A 122 2.99 5.39 -16.14
CA GLU A 122 2.93 6.70 -15.49
C GLU A 122 4.11 6.90 -14.53
N PHE A 123 4.45 5.88 -13.74
CA PHE A 123 5.57 5.93 -12.81
C PHE A 123 6.91 6.08 -13.55
N GLU A 124 7.14 5.31 -14.61
CA GLU A 124 8.34 5.41 -15.45
C GLU A 124 8.43 6.79 -16.15
N ALA A 125 7.30 7.32 -16.62
CA ALA A 125 7.26 8.65 -17.22
C ALA A 125 7.59 9.75 -16.21
N LEU A 126 7.15 9.63 -14.95
CA LEU A 126 7.52 10.57 -13.89
C LEU A 126 9.01 10.51 -13.56
N LEU A 127 9.59 9.31 -13.47
CA LEU A 127 11.03 9.10 -13.22
C LEU A 127 11.91 9.61 -14.36
N SER A 128 11.41 9.58 -15.59
CA SER A 128 12.18 9.95 -16.78
C SER A 128 12.27 11.46 -17.03
N LYS A 129 11.56 12.29 -16.25
CA LYS A 129 11.63 13.75 -16.35
C LYS A 129 13.02 14.26 -16.00
N GLU A 130 13.44 15.35 -16.64
CA GLU A 130 14.72 16.01 -16.34
C GLU A 130 14.84 16.41 -14.85
N LYS A 131 13.71 16.82 -14.26
CA LYS A 131 13.54 17.09 -12.82
C LYS A 131 12.34 16.29 -12.32
N PRO A 132 12.56 15.12 -11.69
CA PRO A 132 11.49 14.32 -11.15
C PRO A 132 10.73 15.04 -10.03
N ASP A 133 9.40 14.91 -10.02
CA ASP A 133 8.57 15.42 -8.93
C ASP A 133 8.41 14.32 -7.87
N PHE A 134 9.21 14.42 -6.80
CA PHE A 134 9.23 13.42 -5.74
C PHE A 134 7.93 13.34 -4.93
N GLY A 135 7.13 14.42 -4.88
CA GLY A 135 5.82 14.40 -4.25
C GLY A 135 4.82 13.56 -5.04
N LEU A 136 4.85 13.67 -6.37
CA LEU A 136 4.05 12.81 -7.26
C LEU A 136 4.57 11.37 -7.25
N LEU A 137 5.89 11.17 -7.32
CA LEU A 137 6.48 9.82 -7.25
C LEU A 137 6.12 9.10 -5.95
N GLN A 138 6.14 9.80 -4.80
CA GLN A 138 5.67 9.23 -3.53
C GLN A 138 4.21 8.78 -3.60
N ARG A 139 3.33 9.53 -4.28
CA ARG A 139 1.93 9.12 -4.43
C ARG A 139 1.81 7.89 -5.33
N ASP A 140 2.57 7.85 -6.41
CA ASP A 140 2.54 6.74 -7.37
C ASP A 140 3.15 5.45 -6.80
N ILE A 141 4.00 5.50 -5.78
CA ILE A 141 4.40 4.28 -5.06
C ILE A 141 3.16 3.53 -4.54
N VAL A 142 2.19 4.22 -3.93
CA VAL A 142 0.96 3.57 -3.43
C VAL A 142 0.17 2.98 -4.60
N LYS A 143 0.18 3.64 -5.76
CA LYS A 143 -0.46 3.13 -6.98
C LYS A 143 0.22 1.86 -7.48
N MET A 144 1.55 1.78 -7.38
CA MET A 144 2.34 0.58 -7.72
C MET A 144 2.07 -0.57 -6.74
N GLU A 145 1.95 -0.30 -5.44
CA GLU A 145 1.50 -1.28 -4.42
C GLU A 145 0.10 -1.80 -4.74
N MET A 146 -0.86 -0.90 -4.95
CA MET A 146 -2.25 -1.29 -5.19
C MET A 146 -2.45 -2.05 -6.51
N SER A 147 -1.56 -1.85 -7.49
CA SER A 147 -1.57 -2.60 -8.75
C SER A 147 -0.81 -3.93 -8.70
N GLY A 148 -0.09 -4.22 -7.61
CA GLY A 148 0.75 -5.41 -7.45
C GLY A 148 1.99 -5.40 -8.35
N LYS A 149 2.52 -4.20 -8.63
CA LYS A 149 3.65 -3.96 -9.54
C LYS A 149 4.91 -3.52 -8.78
N GLU A 150 5.01 -3.84 -7.50
CA GLU A 150 6.07 -3.41 -6.58
C GLU A 150 7.46 -3.82 -7.07
N ALA A 151 7.59 -5.08 -7.51
CA ALA A 151 8.86 -5.60 -8.05
C ALA A 151 9.34 -4.77 -9.25
N LYS A 152 8.42 -4.38 -10.15
CA LYS A 152 8.75 -3.57 -11.31
C LYS A 152 9.10 -2.13 -10.92
N GLY A 153 8.36 -1.57 -9.96
CA GLY A 153 8.68 -0.28 -9.36
C GLY A 153 10.09 -0.25 -8.76
N ALA A 154 10.48 -1.29 -8.02
CA ALA A 154 11.81 -1.42 -7.45
C ALA A 154 12.89 -1.50 -8.53
N GLU A 155 12.68 -2.25 -9.62
CA GLU A 155 13.62 -2.27 -10.76
C GLU A 155 13.80 -0.89 -11.40
N LEU A 156 12.70 -0.15 -11.64
CA LEU A 156 12.74 1.19 -12.21
C LEU A 156 13.51 2.16 -11.30
N LEU A 157 13.25 2.11 -9.99
CA LEU A 157 13.95 2.92 -9.00
C LEU A 157 15.45 2.59 -8.91
N LYS A 158 15.83 1.31 -8.94
CA LYS A 158 17.25 0.90 -8.98
C LYS A 158 17.97 1.46 -10.21
N LYS A 159 17.34 1.40 -11.39
CA LYS A 159 17.90 1.97 -12.62
C LYS A 159 18.03 3.49 -12.53
N ALA A 160 17.02 4.18 -12.02
CA ALA A 160 17.03 5.63 -11.84
C ALA A 160 18.10 6.05 -10.82
N LEU A 161 18.27 5.30 -9.73
CA LEU A 161 19.29 5.53 -8.71
C LEU A 161 20.71 5.43 -9.28
N GLU A 162 20.99 4.39 -10.05
CA GLU A 162 22.28 4.21 -10.72
C GLU A 162 22.57 5.35 -11.70
N LYS A 163 21.56 5.83 -12.43
CA LYS A 163 21.69 6.99 -13.32
C LYS A 163 21.99 8.26 -12.54
N ALA A 164 21.22 8.57 -11.50
CA ALA A 164 21.42 9.77 -10.67
C ALA A 164 22.80 9.79 -10.00
N ARG A 165 23.29 8.63 -9.55
CA ARG A 165 24.65 8.48 -8.99
C ARG A 165 25.74 8.76 -10.03
N LYS A 166 25.62 8.21 -11.24
CA LYS A 166 26.57 8.45 -12.35
C LYS A 166 26.59 9.90 -12.80
N GLU A 167 25.44 10.57 -12.76
CA GLU A 167 25.30 12.00 -13.08
C GLU A 167 25.73 12.92 -11.92
N GLY A 168 26.15 12.38 -10.77
CA GLY A 168 26.59 13.16 -9.62
C GLY A 168 25.47 13.91 -8.90
N LYS A 169 24.19 13.56 -9.15
CA LYS A 169 23.02 14.23 -8.57
C LYS A 169 22.71 13.68 -7.19
N GLY A 170 23.51 14.05 -6.19
CA GLY A 170 23.43 13.50 -4.83
C GLY A 170 22.04 13.59 -4.18
N HIS A 171 21.37 14.75 -4.27
CA HIS A 171 20.03 14.93 -3.71
C HIS A 171 18.97 14.09 -4.43
N GLU A 172 19.04 14.02 -5.77
CA GLU A 172 18.11 13.19 -6.57
C GLU A 172 18.31 11.71 -6.23
N ALA A 173 19.56 11.26 -6.13
CA ALA A 173 19.88 9.90 -5.73
C ALA A 173 19.37 9.57 -4.32
N TYR A 174 19.48 10.50 -3.37
CA TYR A 174 18.93 10.32 -2.02
C TYR A 174 17.41 10.12 -2.03
N GLU A 175 16.67 11.00 -2.72
CA GLU A 175 15.21 10.90 -2.79
C GLU A 175 14.76 9.62 -3.51
N ILE A 176 15.44 9.21 -4.59
CA ILE A 176 15.16 7.94 -5.27
C ILE A 176 15.45 6.75 -4.34
N GLU A 177 16.54 6.79 -3.57
CA GLU A 177 16.89 5.71 -2.64
C GLU A 177 15.86 5.61 -1.50
N MET A 178 15.32 6.73 -1.01
CA MET A 178 14.21 6.73 -0.04
C MET A 178 12.92 6.11 -0.61
N LEU A 179 12.58 6.42 -1.86
CA LEU A 179 11.47 5.78 -2.58
C LEU A 179 11.70 4.27 -2.77
N LEU A 180 12.94 3.87 -3.04
CA LEU A 180 13.31 2.47 -3.17
C LEU A 180 13.12 1.71 -1.84
N VAL A 181 13.50 2.30 -0.72
CA VAL A 181 13.23 1.73 0.62
C VAL A 181 11.73 1.51 0.82
N GLU A 182 10.89 2.52 0.54
CA GLU A 182 9.43 2.40 0.67
C GLU A 182 8.87 1.25 -0.19
N MET A 183 9.33 1.13 -1.44
CA MET A 183 8.92 0.05 -2.34
C MET A 183 9.39 -1.34 -1.88
N LEU A 184 10.61 -1.45 -1.35
CA LEU A 184 11.15 -2.70 -0.82
C LEU A 184 10.40 -3.16 0.42
N ILE A 185 9.96 -2.23 1.27
CA ILE A 185 9.08 -2.51 2.41
C ILE A 185 7.75 -3.08 1.92
N TYR A 186 7.12 -2.49 0.90
CA TYR A 186 5.87 -3.02 0.32
C TYR A 186 6.04 -4.39 -0.32
N LEU A 187 7.18 -4.64 -0.97
CA LEU A 187 7.52 -5.96 -1.49
C LEU A 187 7.75 -7.00 -0.37
N GLY A 188 8.02 -6.56 0.86
CA GLY A 188 8.41 -7.39 1.99
C GLY A 188 9.91 -7.75 2.04
N ASN A 189 10.74 -7.11 1.21
CA ASN A 189 12.19 -7.34 1.18
C ASN A 189 12.92 -6.43 2.18
N MET A 190 12.74 -6.72 3.47
CA MET A 190 13.28 -5.92 4.56
C MET A 190 14.81 -5.94 4.64
N GLU A 191 15.43 -7.05 4.23
CA GLU A 191 16.90 -7.19 4.23
C GLU A 191 17.57 -6.28 3.20
N GLU A 192 16.96 -6.09 2.04
CA GLU A 192 17.50 -5.16 1.04
C GLU A 192 17.20 -3.71 1.45
N ALA A 193 16.01 -3.45 2.00
CA ALA A 193 15.62 -2.12 2.46
C ALA A 193 16.57 -1.58 3.54
N SER A 194 16.96 -2.41 4.51
CA SER A 194 17.84 -1.99 5.62
C SER A 194 19.29 -1.71 5.20
N LYS A 195 19.72 -2.21 4.04
CA LYS A 195 21.07 -1.99 3.48
C LYS A 195 21.15 -0.72 2.62
N CYS A 196 20.05 0.00 2.42
CA CYS A 196 20.05 1.24 1.65
C CYS A 196 20.82 2.34 2.39
N LYS A 197 21.73 3.04 1.69
CA LYS A 197 22.66 4.01 2.28
C LYS A 197 21.94 5.22 2.88
N CYS A 198 20.81 5.61 2.29
CA CYS A 198 19.95 6.67 2.81
C CYS A 198 19.48 6.44 4.26
N LEU A 199 19.54 5.20 4.77
CA LEU A 199 19.21 4.86 6.14
C LEU A 199 20.42 4.81 7.09
N GLU A 200 21.65 5.08 6.64
CA GLU A 200 22.87 5.03 7.47
C GLU A 200 23.27 6.41 8.01
N ASP A 201 22.98 7.50 7.30
CA ASP A 201 23.46 8.85 7.65
C ASP A 201 22.69 9.51 8.81
N GLU A 202 23.34 9.61 9.97
CA GLU A 202 22.82 10.24 11.20
C GLU A 202 22.69 11.76 11.14
N VAL A 203 23.35 12.43 10.18
CA VAL A 203 23.34 13.88 10.07
C VAL A 203 22.07 14.40 9.39
N ILE A 204 21.42 13.57 8.57
CA ILE A 204 20.22 13.96 7.82
C ILE A 204 18.97 13.86 8.70
N THR A 205 18.32 14.99 8.95
CA THR A 205 17.07 15.09 9.74
C THR A 205 15.82 14.79 8.89
N ASP A 206 15.82 13.68 8.15
CA ASP A 206 14.63 13.24 7.41
C ASP A 206 13.73 12.39 8.34
N ALA A 207 12.48 12.83 8.53
CA ALA A 207 11.51 12.15 9.38
C ALA A 207 11.09 10.76 8.85
N ARG A 208 11.29 10.47 7.56
CA ARG A 208 11.02 9.16 6.95
C ARG A 208 12.01 8.08 7.41
N ARG A 209 13.26 8.47 7.68
CA ARG A 209 14.33 7.53 8.05
C ARG A 209 14.03 6.76 9.34
N PRO A 210 13.74 7.40 10.50
CA PRO A 210 13.40 6.67 11.71
C PRO A 210 12.12 5.84 11.55
N LEU A 211 11.18 6.28 10.70
CA LEU A 211 9.98 5.51 10.39
C LEU A 211 10.34 4.20 9.67
N TYR A 212 11.16 4.24 8.62
CA TYR A 212 11.57 3.03 7.89
C TYR A 212 12.48 2.11 8.70
N GLN A 213 13.35 2.67 9.55
CA GLN A 213 14.17 1.88 10.47
C GLN A 213 13.31 1.12 11.48
N ALA A 214 12.25 1.75 12.02
CA ALA A 214 11.33 1.10 12.94
C ALA A 214 10.58 -0.08 12.28
N SER A 215 10.22 0.04 10.99
CA SER A 215 9.58 -1.04 10.23
C SER A 215 10.43 -2.31 10.21
N HIS A 216 11.75 -2.17 10.08
CA HIS A 216 12.69 -3.31 10.06
C HIS A 216 12.74 -4.05 11.40
N ILE A 217 12.75 -3.32 12.52
CA ILE A 217 12.86 -3.90 13.87
C ILE A 217 11.69 -4.84 14.18
N HIS A 218 10.50 -4.59 13.65
CA HIS A 218 9.32 -5.42 13.90
C HIS A 218 9.14 -6.61 12.95
N SER A 219 9.96 -6.72 11.89
CA SER A 219 9.87 -7.82 10.92
C SER A 219 10.85 -8.96 11.17
N ASN A 220 11.84 -8.80 12.06
CA ASN A 220 12.78 -9.85 12.48
C ASN A 220 12.48 -10.28 13.92
N PRO A 221 11.76 -11.40 14.14
CA PRO A 221 11.58 -12.00 15.47
C PRO A 221 12.84 -12.70 16.00
#